data_AF-F0YLN9-F1
#
_entry.id   AF-F0YLN9-F1
#
_cell.length_a   1.000
_cell.length_b   1.000
_cell.length_c   1.000
_cell.angle_alpha   90.00
_cell.angle_beta   90.00
_cell.angle_gamma   90.00
#
_symmetry.space_group_name_H-M   'P 1'
#
loop_
_entity.id
_entity.type
_entity.pdbx_description
1 polymer ?
#
loop_
_entity_poly.entity_id
_entity_poly.type
_entity_poly.pdbx_seq_one_letter_code
_entity_poly.pdbx_strand_id
1 'polypeptide(L)'
;MVHATALIVFAASVGRLNALVASVGGHAAHGAARPSWARGGPLKALASREETAAPARPAADPGADEASLFEGFVGACEAAVGDKRLIDEVVASFAYSGALQFEHETTTRYDGQGAVKRGLSRLFFEGDAAGFDWSGVTTLVGEDRTVSARLTAKAESGAVAAELDVAAAFDGAGGVASLFVSPLDAPSRAWLARTVEGVQVGQDGGPKWETYDGRVRQQIWQSPDCFAPGNPFLAEKLELTTGRLVTIVDETVWGLYKEKMEAWAASVDLVLDPIIAPGNEDEKSMENMIFMLDEIARVDPLRRAEPILAVGGGVLTDTAGFACALWRRGVPWARMPTTLLGMVDASVGIKVAVNYKRKNGVGHFFSPSHTFVDTSFLPTVSYPDVISGCGEIMKAALVHDGTLFDLMEAHGARLIDKKFVDDPVADDVIKRSVDTMLECIGPDLWEESLLRPMDFGHSFSRTLETTEAFKLRHGEAVAIDCIMNTMIANDKGLLSDADTDRVLDLYAALGLPCSIEGITAETYKRAAREITVHRDGILRAPLPNGIGECAYTDEMTDDEIERAFAKLSEFIDAHPETKWDPSKSFAADRES
;
A
#
# COMPACT_ATOMS: atom_id res chain seq x y z
N MET A 1 -23.55 54.93 4.30
CA MET A 1 -24.49 54.38 5.31
C MET A 1 -24.63 52.87 5.11
N VAL A 2 -23.50 52.16 5.04
CA VAL A 2 -23.37 50.68 5.06
C VAL A 2 -21.99 50.46 5.67
N HIS A 3 -21.93 50.31 7.00
CA HIS A 3 -20.76 49.84 7.79
C HIS A 3 -21.11 49.71 9.29
N ALA A 4 -22.38 49.42 9.63
CA ALA A 4 -22.82 49.34 11.03
C ALA A 4 -23.74 48.13 11.35
N THR A 5 -23.78 47.10 10.50
CA THR A 5 -24.68 45.95 10.68
C THR A 5 -23.94 44.62 10.94
N ALA A 6 -22.60 44.60 10.89
CA ALA A 6 -21.82 43.38 11.10
C ALA A 6 -21.39 43.14 12.56
N LEU A 7 -21.56 44.11 13.48
CA LEU A 7 -21.05 43.99 14.85
C LEU A 7 -22.06 43.54 15.92
N ILE A 8 -23.33 43.28 15.56
CA ILE A 8 -24.39 42.95 16.54
C ILE A 8 -24.71 41.45 16.61
N VAL A 9 -24.25 40.63 15.65
CA VAL A 9 -24.54 39.18 15.64
C VAL A 9 -23.54 38.37 16.49
N PHE A 10 -22.36 38.92 16.81
CA PHE A 10 -21.32 38.19 17.55
C PHE A 10 -21.53 38.15 19.08
N ALA A 11 -22.44 38.97 19.63
CA ALA A 11 -22.69 39.05 21.08
C ALA A 11 -23.84 38.14 21.58
N ALA A 12 -24.58 37.46 20.69
CA ALA A 12 -25.72 36.62 21.05
C ALA A 12 -25.38 35.13 21.24
N SER A 13 -24.18 34.68 20.84
CA SER A 13 -23.82 33.25 20.82
C SER A 13 -23.05 32.76 22.07
N VAL A 14 -22.70 33.66 22.99
CA VAL A 14 -21.94 33.32 24.21
C VAL A 14 -22.84 33.05 25.42
N GLY A 15 -24.15 33.33 25.32
CA GLY A 15 -25.11 33.21 26.43
C GLY A 15 -25.89 31.89 26.53
N ARG A 16 -25.68 30.91 25.64
CA ARG A 16 -26.48 29.66 25.59
C ARG A 16 -25.70 28.36 25.85
N LEU A 17 -24.44 28.45 26.28
CA LEU A 17 -23.62 27.25 26.55
C LEU A 17 -23.63 26.74 28.01
N ASN A 18 -24.37 27.38 28.93
CA ASN A 18 -24.36 27.01 30.36
C ASN A 18 -25.67 26.39 30.90
N ALA A 19 -26.54 25.86 30.05
CA ALA A 19 -27.86 25.36 30.49
C ALA A 19 -28.18 23.90 30.08
N LEU A 20 -27.18 23.07 29.80
CA LEU A 20 -27.41 21.66 29.41
C LEU A 20 -26.46 20.66 30.10
N VAL A 21 -26.15 20.86 31.38
CA VAL A 21 -25.40 19.90 32.23
C VAL A 21 -26.24 19.44 33.43
N ALA A 22 -27.56 19.35 33.25
CA ALA A 22 -28.44 18.89 34.33
C ALA A 22 -29.64 18.11 33.80
N SER A 23 -29.42 16.86 33.35
CA SER A 23 -30.37 15.74 33.50
C SER A 23 -29.94 14.56 32.63
N VAL A 24 -29.36 13.51 33.21
CA VAL A 24 -29.77 12.12 32.94
C VAL A 24 -29.31 11.27 34.13
N GLY A 25 -30.27 10.82 34.93
CA GLY A 25 -30.10 9.75 35.91
C GLY A 25 -31.02 8.58 35.54
N GLY A 26 -30.41 7.39 35.44
CA GLY A 26 -30.97 6.04 35.68
C GLY A 26 -32.20 5.56 34.91
N HIS A 27 -32.10 4.41 34.22
CA HIS A 27 -32.67 3.13 34.70
C HIS A 27 -32.49 1.95 33.73
N ALA A 28 -32.22 0.80 34.37
CA ALA A 28 -32.74 -0.56 34.13
C ALA A 28 -32.26 -1.41 32.95
N ALA A 29 -31.88 -2.63 33.34
CA ALA A 29 -31.50 -3.79 32.56
C ALA A 29 -32.71 -4.52 31.97
N HIS A 30 -32.54 -5.11 30.79
CA HIS A 30 -33.35 -6.23 30.30
C HIS A 30 -32.45 -7.27 29.62
N GLY A 31 -32.52 -8.51 30.12
CA GLY A 31 -31.96 -9.67 29.45
C GLY A 31 -32.97 -10.32 28.51
N ALA A 32 -32.48 -11.02 27.49
CA ALA A 32 -32.79 -12.42 27.19
C ALA A 32 -32.21 -12.87 25.84
N ALA A 33 -31.77 -14.15 25.84
CA ALA A 33 -31.66 -15.11 24.75
C ALA A 33 -30.63 -14.89 23.62
N ARG A 34 -29.56 -15.71 23.65
CA ARG A 34 -28.74 -16.08 22.47
C ARG A 34 -29.29 -17.38 21.87
N PRO A 35 -29.47 -17.50 20.54
CA PRO A 35 -29.72 -18.79 19.90
C PRO A 35 -28.42 -19.57 19.70
N SER A 36 -28.46 -20.86 20.01
CA SER A 36 -27.41 -21.84 19.76
C SER A 36 -27.44 -22.33 18.31
N TRP A 37 -26.31 -22.32 17.61
CA TRP A 37 -26.14 -23.08 16.36
C TRP A 37 -25.26 -24.31 16.62
N ALA A 38 -25.85 -25.49 16.45
CA ALA A 38 -25.19 -26.77 16.62
C ALA A 38 -24.59 -27.25 15.29
N ARG A 39 -23.30 -27.57 15.35
CA ARG A 39 -22.49 -28.58 14.62
C ARG A 39 -23.07 -29.15 13.31
N GLY A 40 -22.46 -28.75 12.18
CA GLY A 40 -22.35 -29.56 10.96
C GLY A 40 -20.96 -30.21 10.90
N GLY A 41 -20.90 -31.50 10.52
CA GLY A 41 -19.68 -32.34 10.52
C GLY A 41 -18.64 -32.00 9.43
N PRO A 42 -17.47 -32.65 9.45
CA PRO A 42 -16.34 -32.30 8.60
C PRO A 42 -16.61 -32.68 7.14
N LEU A 43 -16.56 -31.68 6.25
CA LEU A 43 -16.52 -31.88 4.81
C LEU A 43 -15.08 -32.20 4.39
N LYS A 44 -14.94 -33.22 3.55
CA LYS A 44 -13.67 -33.77 3.07
C LYS A 44 -12.93 -32.78 2.18
N ALA A 45 -11.63 -32.64 2.42
CA ALA A 45 -10.70 -31.88 1.59
C ALA A 45 -10.64 -32.44 0.15
N LEU A 46 -10.69 -31.52 -0.82
CA LEU A 46 -10.25 -31.75 -2.20
C LEU A 46 -8.89 -31.06 -2.37
N ALA A 47 -7.98 -31.75 -3.04
CA ALA A 47 -6.54 -31.50 -3.06
C ALA A 47 -6.15 -30.07 -3.47
N SER A 48 -5.25 -29.51 -2.67
CA SER A 48 -4.47 -28.28 -2.90
C SER A 48 -3.71 -28.35 -4.22
N ARG A 49 -3.72 -27.26 -4.99
CA ARG A 49 -2.71 -26.99 -6.02
C ARG A 49 -1.56 -26.16 -5.42
N GLU A 50 -0.41 -26.38 -6.03
CA GLU A 50 0.97 -26.11 -5.60
C GLU A 50 1.28 -24.68 -5.14
N GLU A 51 2.14 -24.66 -4.12
CA GLU A 51 2.94 -23.57 -3.54
C GLU A 51 3.05 -22.29 -4.38
N THR A 52 2.35 -21.25 -3.92
CA THR A 52 2.69 -19.86 -4.20
C THR A 52 4.08 -19.56 -3.63
N ALA A 53 5.00 -19.09 -4.47
CA ALA A 53 6.36 -18.77 -4.07
C ALA A 53 6.36 -17.75 -2.92
N ALA A 54 7.09 -18.08 -1.86
CA ALA A 54 7.31 -17.17 -0.75
C ALA A 54 8.17 -15.98 -1.23
N PRO A 55 7.93 -14.77 -0.69
CA PRO A 55 8.65 -13.55 -1.04
C PRO A 55 10.15 -13.64 -0.70
N ALA A 56 10.96 -13.00 -1.54
CA ALA A 56 12.42 -13.06 -1.51
C ALA A 56 13.03 -12.42 -0.25
N ARG A 57 14.07 -13.08 0.26
CA ARG A 57 14.78 -12.82 1.52
C ARG A 57 16.09 -12.07 1.23
N PRO A 58 16.73 -11.44 2.23
CA PRO A 58 18.20 -11.42 2.21
C PRO A 58 18.68 -12.86 2.07
N ALA A 59 19.58 -13.15 1.10
CA ALA A 59 20.03 -14.50 0.81
C ALA A 59 20.43 -15.23 2.10
N ALA A 60 19.64 -16.22 2.51
CA ALA A 60 20.02 -17.09 3.62
C ALA A 60 21.28 -17.84 3.20
N ASP A 61 22.30 -17.88 4.07
CA ASP A 61 23.47 -18.73 3.85
C ASP A 61 22.94 -20.18 3.71
N PRO A 62 23.10 -20.83 2.54
CA PRO A 62 22.57 -22.17 2.31
C PRO A 62 23.17 -23.24 3.23
N GLY A 63 24.24 -22.88 3.98
CA GLY A 63 24.88 -23.72 5.00
C GLY A 63 24.62 -23.31 6.44
N ALA A 64 23.85 -22.24 6.70
CA ALA A 64 23.53 -21.83 8.07
C ALA A 64 22.56 -22.83 8.73
N ASP A 65 22.97 -23.37 9.87
CA ASP A 65 22.07 -24.15 10.71
C ASP A 65 21.06 -23.22 11.42
N GLU A 66 20.00 -23.79 11.97
CA GLU A 66 18.94 -23.04 12.65
C GLU A 66 19.46 -22.26 13.86
N ALA A 67 20.58 -22.70 14.45
CA ALA A 67 21.24 -21.98 15.53
C ALA A 67 21.86 -20.67 15.01
N SER A 68 22.54 -20.69 13.86
CA SER A 68 23.11 -19.50 13.23
C SER A 68 22.04 -18.51 12.75
N LEU A 69 20.94 -19.00 12.19
CA LEU A 69 19.80 -18.16 11.82
C LEU A 69 19.16 -17.50 13.04
N PHE A 70 19.08 -18.24 14.16
CA PHE A 70 18.57 -17.72 15.42
C PHE A 70 19.53 -16.71 16.07
N GLU A 71 20.84 -16.90 16.00
CA GLU A 71 21.83 -15.90 16.42
C GLU A 71 21.70 -14.61 15.60
N GLY A 72 21.49 -14.72 14.28
CA GLY A 72 21.19 -13.56 13.43
C GLY A 72 19.92 -12.82 13.83
N PHE A 73 18.84 -13.55 14.11
CA PHE A 73 17.60 -12.98 14.64
C PHE A 73 17.80 -12.27 16.00
N VAL A 74 18.57 -12.87 16.91
CA VAL A 74 18.92 -12.25 18.21
C VAL A 74 19.72 -10.97 18.00
N GLY A 75 20.72 -10.99 17.10
CA GLY A 75 21.51 -9.81 16.75
C GLY A 75 20.64 -8.67 16.20
N ALA A 76 19.67 -8.98 15.32
CA ALA A 76 18.71 -8.01 14.83
C ALA A 76 17.83 -7.45 15.96
N CYS A 77 17.42 -8.28 16.93
CA CYS A 77 16.67 -7.83 18.10
C CYS A 77 17.50 -6.87 18.98
N GLU A 78 18.76 -7.19 19.24
CA GLU A 78 19.68 -6.32 20.01
C GLU A 78 19.89 -4.97 19.32
N ALA A 79 20.10 -4.99 18.01
CA ALA A 79 20.21 -3.78 17.19
C ALA A 79 18.94 -2.93 17.27
N ALA A 80 17.75 -3.55 17.15
CA ALA A 80 16.47 -2.86 17.27
C ALA A 80 16.20 -2.26 18.65
N VAL A 81 16.68 -2.89 19.73
CA VAL A 81 16.62 -2.33 21.09
C VAL A 81 17.53 -1.11 21.24
N GLY A 82 18.73 -1.16 20.67
CA GLY A 82 19.66 -0.03 20.67
C GLY A 82 19.22 1.13 19.77
N ASP A 83 18.53 0.82 18.68
CA ASP A 83 17.95 1.79 17.74
C ASP A 83 16.62 1.27 17.21
N LYS A 84 15.52 1.88 17.69
CA LYS A 84 14.14 1.51 17.31
C LYS A 84 13.88 1.53 15.81
N ARG A 85 14.70 2.21 15.01
CA ARG A 85 14.60 2.24 13.54
C ARG A 85 14.99 0.91 12.90
N LEU A 86 15.75 0.06 13.60
CA LEU A 86 16.22 -1.24 13.11
C LEU A 86 15.22 -2.38 13.38
N ILE A 87 14.04 -2.07 13.96
CA ILE A 87 12.97 -3.05 14.21
C ILE A 87 12.55 -3.81 12.94
N ASP A 88 12.73 -3.21 11.75
CA ASP A 88 12.41 -3.85 10.47
C ASP A 88 13.32 -5.02 10.13
N GLU A 89 14.55 -5.06 10.64
CA GLU A 89 15.46 -6.21 10.49
C GLU A 89 14.96 -7.41 11.29
N VAL A 90 14.35 -7.15 12.45
CA VAL A 90 13.68 -8.19 13.25
C VAL A 90 12.48 -8.73 12.49
N VAL A 91 11.66 -7.85 11.92
CA VAL A 91 10.44 -8.22 11.17
C VAL A 91 10.76 -8.96 9.86
N ALA A 92 11.84 -8.58 9.18
CA ALA A 92 12.32 -9.24 7.97
C ALA A 92 12.80 -10.69 8.21
N SER A 93 13.04 -11.06 9.46
CA SER A 93 13.43 -12.43 9.85
C SER A 93 12.24 -13.43 9.87
N PHE A 94 11.00 -12.95 9.72
CA PHE A 94 9.79 -13.79 9.76
C PHE A 94 9.26 -14.13 8.37
N ALA A 95 8.76 -15.36 8.20
CA ALA A 95 7.98 -15.73 7.02
C ALA A 95 6.61 -15.03 7.09
N TYR A 96 6.36 -14.09 6.17
CA TYR A 96 5.16 -13.27 5.83
C TYR A 96 3.91 -13.19 6.74
N SER A 97 3.55 -14.21 7.50
CA SER A 97 2.47 -14.21 8.48
C SER A 97 2.99 -14.59 9.86
N GLY A 98 3.05 -13.61 10.77
CA GLY A 98 3.16 -13.86 12.21
C GLY A 98 1.82 -13.65 12.90
N ALA A 99 1.22 -14.70 13.48
CA ALA A 99 0.02 -14.55 14.31
C ALA A 99 0.39 -14.21 15.75
N LEU A 100 -0.30 -13.23 16.33
CA LEU A 100 -0.16 -12.85 17.74
C LEU A 100 -1.30 -13.48 18.55
N GLN A 101 -1.01 -14.49 19.36
CA GLN A 101 -1.98 -15.06 20.28
C GLN A 101 -1.84 -14.44 21.68
N PHE A 102 -2.95 -14.00 22.27
CA PHE A 102 -3.02 -13.50 23.65
C PHE A 102 -3.75 -14.53 24.49
N GLU A 103 -3.17 -15.00 25.61
CA GLU A 103 -3.75 -16.07 26.42
C GLU A 103 -5.04 -15.65 27.17
N HIS A 104 -5.30 -14.35 27.32
CA HIS A 104 -6.40 -13.82 28.14
C HIS A 104 -7.27 -12.73 27.51
N GLU A 105 -7.02 -12.35 26.25
CA GLU A 105 -7.98 -11.56 25.47
C GLU A 105 -8.62 -12.47 24.43
N THR A 106 -9.89 -12.23 24.09
CA THR A 106 -10.57 -12.90 22.98
C THR A 106 -9.61 -13.02 21.80
N THR A 107 -9.33 -14.25 21.37
CA THR A 107 -8.38 -14.60 20.31
C THR A 107 -8.44 -13.55 19.20
N THR A 108 -7.50 -12.62 19.19
CA THR A 108 -7.43 -11.60 18.14
C THR A 108 -6.28 -12.01 17.25
N ARG A 109 -6.64 -12.56 16.09
CA ARG A 109 -5.70 -12.91 15.05
C ARG A 109 -5.24 -11.61 14.40
N TYR A 110 -3.94 -11.40 14.38
CA TYR A 110 -3.33 -10.31 13.62
C TYR A 110 -2.44 -10.96 12.57
N ASP A 111 -2.76 -10.76 11.30
CA ASP A 111 -2.02 -11.32 10.16
C ASP A 111 -1.13 -10.21 9.56
N GLY A 112 0.12 -10.54 9.19
CA GLY A 112 1.04 -9.64 8.46
C GLY A 112 2.21 -9.06 9.27
N GLN A 113 3.23 -8.57 8.55
CA GLN A 113 4.47 -8.00 9.09
C GLN A 113 4.24 -6.79 10.01
N GLY A 114 3.27 -5.92 9.71
CA GLY A 114 2.90 -4.79 10.56
C GLY A 114 2.31 -5.23 11.90
N ALA A 115 1.51 -6.30 11.93
CA ALA A 115 1.05 -6.88 13.18
C ALA A 115 2.22 -7.34 14.05
N VAL A 116 3.16 -8.08 13.47
CA VAL A 116 4.39 -8.54 14.13
C VAL A 116 5.22 -7.36 14.62
N LYS A 117 5.44 -6.35 13.76
CA LYS A 117 6.15 -5.11 14.10
C LYS A 117 5.52 -4.41 15.30
N ARG A 118 4.20 -4.26 15.36
CA ARG A 118 3.51 -3.71 16.54
C ARG A 118 3.73 -4.57 17.76
N GLY A 119 3.54 -5.88 17.63
CA GLY A 119 3.74 -6.82 18.73
C GLY A 119 5.15 -6.78 19.31
N LEU A 120 6.16 -6.60 18.47
CA LEU A 120 7.58 -6.47 18.84
C LEU A 120 7.92 -5.06 19.32
N SER A 121 7.39 -4.02 18.69
CA SER A 121 7.60 -2.62 19.10
C SER A 121 7.02 -2.38 20.50
N ARG A 122 5.84 -2.96 20.79
CA ARG A 122 5.31 -2.96 22.16
C ARG A 122 6.20 -3.75 23.11
N LEU A 123 6.66 -4.92 22.70
CA LEU A 123 7.55 -5.76 23.51
C LEU A 123 8.86 -5.03 23.87
N PHE A 124 9.49 -4.39 22.89
CA PHE A 124 10.80 -3.75 23.05
C PHE A 124 10.73 -2.31 23.58
N PHE A 125 9.64 -1.59 23.33
CA PHE A 125 9.59 -0.14 23.58
C PHE A 125 8.43 0.32 24.48
N GLU A 126 7.45 -0.53 24.79
CA GLU A 126 6.38 -0.19 25.74
C GLU A 126 6.64 -0.87 27.11
N GLY A 127 7.22 -0.12 28.05
CA GLY A 127 7.45 -0.53 29.45
C GLY A 127 8.67 0.16 30.08
N ASP A 128 8.86 0.01 31.40
CA ASP A 128 10.02 0.55 32.16
C ASP A 128 11.36 -0.19 31.87
N ALA A 129 11.48 -0.86 30.73
CA ALA A 129 12.68 -1.57 30.33
C ALA A 129 13.65 -0.61 29.64
N ALA A 130 14.87 -0.48 30.17
CA ALA A 130 15.92 0.38 29.62
C ALA A 130 16.84 -0.35 28.64
N GLY A 131 16.67 -1.67 28.53
CA GLY A 131 17.44 -2.54 27.66
C GLY A 131 17.09 -4.00 27.87
N PHE A 132 17.57 -4.83 26.96
CA PHE A 132 17.38 -6.28 26.98
C PHE A 132 18.74 -6.96 26.99
N ASP A 133 18.85 -8.05 27.75
CA ASP A 133 20.02 -8.92 27.81
C ASP A 133 19.56 -10.32 27.39
N TRP A 134 20.03 -10.78 26.23
CA TRP A 134 19.79 -12.13 25.77
C TRP A 134 20.77 -13.07 26.47
N SER A 135 20.27 -13.93 27.35
CA SER A 135 21.11 -14.83 28.15
C SER A 135 20.52 -16.23 28.16
N GLY A 136 21.36 -17.26 28.01
CA GLY A 136 20.87 -18.65 28.04
C GLY A 136 20.27 -19.13 26.72
N VAL A 137 20.87 -18.77 25.58
CA VAL A 137 20.60 -19.42 24.29
C VAL A 137 20.80 -20.92 24.47
N THR A 138 19.71 -21.68 24.34
CA THR A 138 19.74 -23.14 24.49
C THR A 138 19.11 -23.73 23.24
N THR A 139 19.95 -24.27 22.37
CA THR A 139 19.50 -24.98 21.17
C THR A 139 18.89 -26.32 21.57
N LEU A 140 17.59 -26.33 21.83
CA LEU A 140 16.81 -27.55 21.99
C LEU A 140 16.21 -27.93 20.65
N VAL A 141 16.97 -28.60 19.79
CA VAL A 141 16.43 -29.16 18.54
C VAL A 141 15.43 -30.25 18.89
N GLY A 142 14.14 -29.90 18.98
CA GLY A 142 13.03 -30.85 19.07
C GLY A 142 12.81 -31.58 17.74
N GLU A 143 11.91 -32.57 17.72
CA GLU A 143 11.50 -33.26 16.48
C GLU A 143 10.86 -32.31 15.43
N ASP A 144 10.56 -31.07 15.81
CA ASP A 144 9.97 -29.99 15.01
C ASP A 144 10.95 -28.86 14.61
N ARG A 145 12.26 -28.99 14.87
CA ARG A 145 13.32 -28.01 14.53
C ARG A 145 13.18 -26.63 15.21
N THR A 146 12.60 -26.59 16.42
CA THR A 146 12.52 -25.36 17.23
C THR A 146 13.87 -24.99 17.87
N VAL A 147 14.21 -23.70 17.97
CA VAL A 147 15.39 -23.16 18.68
C VAL A 147 14.93 -22.13 19.72
N SER A 148 15.51 -22.11 20.92
CA SER A 148 15.08 -21.22 22.01
C SER A 148 16.20 -20.41 22.66
N ALA A 149 15.88 -19.19 23.08
CA ALA A 149 16.70 -18.33 23.96
C ALA A 149 15.86 -17.78 25.08
N ARG A 150 16.53 -17.32 26.14
CA ARG A 150 15.90 -16.51 27.17
C ARG A 150 16.32 -15.05 27.03
N LEU A 151 15.31 -14.20 27.04
CA LEU A 151 15.39 -12.77 26.97
C LEU A 151 15.12 -12.19 28.35
N THR A 152 16.10 -11.49 28.89
CA THR A 152 16.04 -10.85 30.20
C THR A 152 15.97 -9.34 30.00
N ALA A 153 14.79 -8.75 30.15
CA ALA A 153 14.64 -7.29 30.17
C ALA A 153 15.24 -6.71 31.45
N LYS A 154 16.04 -5.64 31.36
CA LYS A 154 16.61 -4.93 32.51
C LYS A 154 16.02 -3.53 32.64
N ALA A 155 15.72 -3.11 33.87
CA ALA A 155 15.36 -1.74 34.19
C ALA A 155 16.60 -0.81 34.12
N GLU A 156 16.42 0.51 34.11
CA GLU A 156 17.53 1.49 34.18
C GLU A 156 18.47 1.26 35.38
N SER A 157 17.94 0.67 36.45
CA SER A 157 18.70 0.30 37.65
C SER A 157 19.58 -0.94 37.49
N GLY A 158 19.52 -1.64 36.35
CA GLY A 158 20.18 -2.91 36.09
C GLY A 158 19.48 -4.14 36.68
N ALA A 159 18.36 -3.95 37.38
CA ALA A 159 17.53 -5.05 37.90
C ALA A 159 16.79 -5.77 36.76
N VAL A 160 16.59 -7.08 36.90
CA VAL A 160 15.76 -7.86 35.98
C VAL A 160 14.32 -7.37 36.07
N ALA A 161 13.87 -6.71 35.02
CA ALA A 161 12.52 -6.20 34.87
C ALA A 161 11.57 -7.31 34.42
N ALA A 162 11.99 -8.18 33.50
CA ALA A 162 11.22 -9.34 33.02
C ALA A 162 12.13 -10.44 32.45
N GLU A 163 11.68 -11.68 32.52
CA GLU A 163 12.31 -12.82 31.84
C GLU A 163 11.29 -13.47 30.91
N LEU A 164 11.73 -13.76 29.69
CA LEU A 164 10.95 -14.22 28.56
C LEU A 164 11.69 -15.38 27.91
N ASP A 165 11.11 -16.56 27.83
CA ASP A 165 11.58 -17.59 26.91
C ASP A 165 11.07 -17.24 25.50
N VAL A 166 11.98 -17.22 24.53
CA VAL A 166 11.71 -16.96 23.12
C VAL A 166 12.10 -18.21 22.34
N ALA A 167 11.17 -18.87 21.68
CA ALA A 167 11.42 -20.01 20.82
C ALA A 167 11.01 -19.70 19.37
N ALA A 168 11.86 -19.99 18.41
CA ALA A 168 11.59 -19.84 16.98
C ALA A 168 11.57 -21.22 16.32
N ALA A 169 10.53 -21.52 15.55
CA ALA A 169 10.56 -22.59 14.57
C ALA A 169 10.90 -22.00 13.20
N PHE A 170 11.77 -22.67 12.45
CA PHE A 170 12.24 -22.21 11.15
C PHE A 170 11.59 -23.01 10.02
N ASP A 171 11.27 -22.33 8.91
CA ASP A 171 10.85 -23.01 7.69
C ASP A 171 12.04 -23.65 6.95
N GLY A 172 11.75 -24.51 5.97
CA GLY A 172 12.75 -25.22 5.18
C GLY A 172 13.66 -24.33 4.32
N ALA A 173 13.41 -23.01 4.26
CA ALA A 173 14.22 -22.04 3.56
C ALA A 173 15.04 -21.16 4.51
N GLY A 174 14.88 -21.27 5.84
CA GLY A 174 15.62 -20.50 6.87
C GLY A 174 14.90 -19.27 7.46
N GLY A 175 13.58 -19.16 7.34
CA GLY A 175 12.78 -18.03 7.84
C GLY A 175 12.11 -18.42 9.14
N VAL A 176 11.89 -17.48 10.08
CA VAL A 176 11.14 -17.78 11.30
C VAL A 176 9.68 -18.03 10.93
N ALA A 177 9.28 -19.29 10.90
CA ALA A 177 7.93 -19.75 10.61
C ALA A 177 7.00 -19.46 11.79
N SER A 178 7.51 -19.61 13.01
CA SER A 178 6.76 -19.22 14.21
C SER A 178 7.66 -18.74 15.33
N LEU A 179 7.23 -17.69 16.03
CA LEU A 179 7.90 -17.20 17.24
C LEU A 179 6.97 -17.35 18.44
N PHE A 180 7.45 -18.10 19.42
CA PHE A 180 6.89 -18.21 20.73
C PHE A 180 7.65 -17.29 21.67
N VAL A 181 6.95 -16.40 22.35
CA VAL A 181 7.49 -15.66 23.50
C VAL A 181 6.74 -16.20 24.71
N SER A 182 7.33 -16.33 25.90
CA SER A 182 6.65 -16.84 27.11
C SER A 182 7.29 -16.26 28.37
N PRO A 183 6.54 -15.58 29.24
CA PRO A 183 7.07 -15.00 30.48
C PRO A 183 7.34 -16.07 31.54
N LEU A 184 8.44 -15.97 32.27
CA LEU A 184 8.86 -16.99 33.26
C LEU A 184 8.28 -16.81 34.67
N ASP A 185 7.91 -15.58 35.08
CA ASP A 185 7.37 -15.28 36.41
C ASP A 185 5.92 -14.73 36.37
N ALA A 186 4.96 -15.66 36.53
CA ALA A 186 3.62 -15.60 37.18
C ALA A 186 2.62 -14.44 36.82
N PRO A 187 1.33 -14.52 37.23
CA PRO A 187 0.12 -14.28 36.40
C PRO A 187 -0.11 -12.83 35.91
N SER A 188 0.72 -11.88 36.33
CA SER A 188 0.66 -10.47 35.93
C SER A 188 1.24 -10.20 34.52
N ARG A 189 1.79 -11.23 33.86
CA ARG A 189 2.55 -11.10 32.62
C ARG A 189 2.14 -12.07 31.50
N ALA A 190 1.06 -12.82 31.67
CA ALA A 190 0.54 -13.83 30.73
C ALA A 190 0.29 -13.33 29.28
N TRP A 191 0.26 -12.00 29.06
CA TRP A 191 0.19 -11.38 27.73
C TRP A 191 1.42 -11.61 26.84
N LEU A 192 2.48 -12.23 27.37
CA LEU A 192 3.74 -12.48 26.69
C LEU A 192 3.85 -13.88 26.06
N ALA A 193 2.92 -14.82 26.32
CA ALA A 193 2.87 -16.18 25.72
C ALA A 193 2.38 -16.13 24.24
N ARG A 194 3.12 -16.64 23.22
CA ARG A 194 2.79 -16.46 21.77
C ARG A 194 3.04 -17.73 20.92
N THR A 195 2.34 -17.87 19.77
CA THR A 195 2.49 -18.92 18.72
C THR A 195 1.96 -18.37 17.36
N VAL A 196 2.50 -18.81 16.20
CA VAL A 196 2.24 -18.26 14.84
C VAL A 196 1.88 -19.36 13.81
N GLU A 197 0.80 -19.20 13.00
CA GLU A 197 0.45 -20.03 11.80
C GLU A 197 -0.42 -19.26 10.77
N GLY A 198 -0.41 -19.60 9.46
CA GLY A 198 -1.11 -18.85 8.37
C GLY A 198 -1.96 -19.68 7.38
N VAL A 199 -3.04 -19.09 6.81
CA VAL A 199 -3.94 -19.69 5.76
C VAL A 199 -4.62 -18.60 4.88
N GLN A 200 -4.71 -18.79 3.55
CA GLN A 200 -5.47 -17.96 2.57
C GLN A 200 -6.97 -18.33 2.46
N VAL A 201 -7.83 -17.36 2.08
CA VAL A 201 -9.26 -17.58 1.81
C VAL A 201 -9.63 -17.11 0.40
N GLY A 202 -10.28 -18.00 -0.36
CA GLY A 202 -11.17 -17.65 -1.48
C GLY A 202 -12.42 -18.51 -1.41
N GLN A 203 -13.61 -17.89 -1.47
CA GLN A 203 -14.90 -18.57 -1.64
C GLN A 203 -15.61 -18.03 -2.89
N ASP A 204 -16.36 -18.89 -3.57
CA ASP A 204 -17.17 -18.54 -4.73
C ASP A 204 -18.15 -17.39 -4.40
N GLY A 205 -18.12 -16.32 -5.20
CA GLY A 205 -19.00 -15.15 -5.07
C GLY A 205 -18.51 -14.03 -4.12
N GLY A 206 -17.33 -14.20 -3.52
CA GLY A 206 -16.65 -13.17 -2.70
C GLY A 206 -15.88 -12.12 -3.51
N PRO A 207 -15.26 -11.13 -2.84
CA PRO A 207 -14.35 -10.19 -3.51
C PRO A 207 -13.19 -10.96 -4.14
N LYS A 208 -12.64 -10.43 -5.25
CA LYS A 208 -11.49 -11.05 -5.91
C LYS A 208 -10.25 -10.98 -5.03
N TRP A 209 -10.11 -9.88 -4.27
CA TRP A 209 -9.11 -9.75 -3.21
C TRP A 209 -9.72 -9.16 -1.95
N GLU A 210 -9.24 -9.60 -0.79
CA GLU A 210 -9.60 -9.03 0.51
C GLU A 210 -8.34 -8.90 1.37
N THR A 211 -8.16 -7.76 2.01
CA THR A 211 -7.13 -7.57 3.05
C THR A 211 -7.80 -7.22 4.36
N TYR A 212 -7.24 -7.75 5.46
CA TYR A 212 -7.65 -7.41 6.81
C TYR A 212 -6.43 -7.47 7.74
N ASP A 213 -6.07 -6.34 8.32
CA ASP A 213 -4.87 -6.21 9.18
C ASP A 213 -5.21 -6.19 10.69
N GLY A 214 -6.48 -6.44 11.02
CA GLY A 214 -7.02 -6.29 12.38
C GLY A 214 -7.63 -4.91 12.68
N ARG A 215 -7.40 -3.89 11.84
CA ARG A 215 -7.95 -2.53 11.99
C ARG A 215 -8.95 -2.20 10.90
N VAL A 216 -8.58 -2.46 9.65
CA VAL A 216 -9.33 -2.12 8.45
C VAL A 216 -9.52 -3.35 7.57
N ARG A 217 -10.67 -3.44 6.91
CA ARG A 217 -10.96 -4.44 5.90
C ARG A 217 -11.16 -3.72 4.57
N GLN A 218 -10.43 -4.16 3.54
CA GLN A 218 -10.60 -3.68 2.17
C GLN A 218 -11.05 -4.84 1.29
N GLN A 219 -12.02 -4.59 0.42
CA GLN A 219 -12.48 -5.55 -0.57
C GLN A 219 -12.28 -4.99 -1.98
N ILE A 220 -11.57 -5.73 -2.82
CA ILE A 220 -11.30 -5.36 -4.21
C ILE A 220 -12.06 -6.33 -5.12
N TRP A 221 -12.88 -5.76 -5.99
CA TRP A 221 -13.68 -6.48 -6.96
C TRP A 221 -13.14 -6.21 -8.35
N GLN A 222 -13.06 -7.23 -9.18
CA GLN A 222 -12.90 -7.06 -10.62
C GLN A 222 -14.21 -7.44 -11.28
N SER A 223 -14.90 -6.47 -11.86
CA SER A 223 -16.14 -6.67 -12.57
C SER A 223 -16.22 -5.69 -13.73
N PRO A 224 -16.32 -6.16 -14.98
CA PRO A 224 -16.54 -5.28 -16.10
C PRO A 224 -17.95 -4.71 -16.08
N ASP A 225 -18.09 -3.52 -16.65
CA ASP A 225 -19.37 -2.86 -16.96
C ASP A 225 -20.29 -2.68 -15.73
N CYS A 226 -19.73 -2.15 -14.65
CA CYS A 226 -20.43 -1.92 -13.39
C CYS A 226 -21.63 -0.95 -13.53
N PHE A 227 -21.58 -0.05 -14.52
CA PHE A 227 -22.67 0.87 -14.87
C PHE A 227 -23.53 0.37 -16.06
N ALA A 228 -23.58 -0.93 -16.33
CA ALA A 228 -24.52 -1.48 -17.31
C ALA A 228 -25.97 -1.35 -16.79
N PRO A 229 -26.93 -0.83 -17.57
CA PRO A 229 -28.34 -0.80 -17.15
C PRO A 229 -28.85 -2.17 -16.69
N GLY A 230 -29.48 -2.21 -15.52
CA GLY A 230 -29.99 -3.40 -14.86
C GLY A 230 -28.95 -4.19 -14.05
N ASN A 231 -27.68 -3.77 -14.02
CA ASN A 231 -26.65 -4.41 -13.20
C ASN A 231 -26.78 -3.97 -11.73
N PRO A 232 -27.21 -4.86 -10.80
CA PRO A 232 -27.41 -4.49 -9.40
C PRO A 232 -26.10 -4.46 -8.60
N PHE A 233 -24.99 -4.88 -9.19
CA PHE A 233 -23.75 -5.19 -8.49
C PHE A 233 -23.26 -4.08 -7.56
N LEU A 234 -23.12 -2.84 -8.06
CA LEU A 234 -22.69 -1.72 -7.21
C LEU A 234 -23.69 -1.42 -6.09
N ALA A 235 -24.99 -1.46 -6.39
CA ALA A 235 -26.04 -1.20 -5.40
C ALA A 235 -26.06 -2.24 -4.28
N GLU A 236 -25.86 -3.51 -4.63
CA GLU A 236 -25.76 -4.62 -3.67
C GLU A 236 -24.50 -4.53 -2.82
N LYS A 237 -23.32 -4.29 -3.43
CA LYS A 237 -22.05 -4.25 -2.68
C LYS A 237 -21.94 -3.01 -1.80
N LEU A 238 -22.47 -1.88 -2.24
CA LEU A 238 -22.49 -0.65 -1.44
C LEU A 238 -23.66 -0.59 -0.45
N GLU A 239 -24.52 -1.62 -0.42
CA GLU A 239 -25.69 -1.71 0.48
C GLU A 239 -26.60 -0.46 0.38
N LEU A 240 -26.89 0.00 -0.83
CA LEU A 240 -27.61 1.25 -1.10
C LEU A 240 -29.11 1.12 -0.78
N THR A 241 -29.44 1.28 0.49
CA THR A 241 -30.81 1.12 1.02
C THR A 241 -31.65 2.41 1.00
N THR A 242 -31.05 3.56 0.70
CA THR A 242 -31.71 4.88 0.78
C THR A 242 -32.32 5.34 -0.54
N GLY A 243 -32.06 4.62 -1.65
CA GLY A 243 -32.45 5.06 -2.99
C GLY A 243 -31.56 6.16 -3.57
N ARG A 244 -30.43 6.49 -2.92
CA ARG A 244 -29.50 7.56 -3.34
C ARG A 244 -28.06 7.07 -3.30
N LEU A 245 -27.27 7.47 -4.29
CA LEU A 245 -25.81 7.31 -4.32
C LEU A 245 -25.14 8.67 -4.53
N VAL A 246 -24.30 9.07 -3.58
CA VAL A 246 -23.41 10.23 -3.75
C VAL A 246 -22.14 9.77 -4.46
N THR A 247 -21.77 10.46 -5.53
CA THR A 247 -20.54 10.18 -6.27
C THR A 247 -19.62 11.39 -6.27
N ILE A 248 -18.30 11.16 -6.22
CA ILE A 248 -17.31 12.17 -6.59
C ILE A 248 -16.68 11.67 -7.90
N VAL A 249 -16.88 12.38 -9.00
CA VAL A 249 -16.52 11.91 -10.35
C VAL A 249 -15.55 12.90 -10.98
N ASP A 250 -14.52 12.36 -11.63
CA ASP A 250 -13.61 13.15 -12.46
C ASP A 250 -14.38 13.86 -13.58
N GLU A 251 -14.06 15.12 -13.83
CA GLU A 251 -14.76 15.94 -14.84
C GLU A 251 -14.76 15.31 -16.24
N THR A 252 -13.63 14.74 -16.66
CA THR A 252 -13.50 14.08 -17.97
C THR A 252 -14.31 12.79 -18.00
N VAL A 253 -14.22 11.98 -16.93
CA VAL A 253 -15.03 10.77 -16.79
C VAL A 253 -16.52 11.08 -16.81
N TRP A 254 -16.97 12.11 -16.08
CA TRP A 254 -18.36 12.53 -16.10
C TRP A 254 -18.80 12.95 -17.50
N GLY A 255 -17.98 13.74 -18.20
CA GLY A 255 -18.25 14.13 -19.59
C GLY A 255 -18.43 12.96 -20.56
N LEU A 256 -17.71 11.86 -20.33
CA LEU A 256 -17.73 10.66 -21.18
C LEU A 256 -18.84 9.66 -20.80
N TYR A 257 -19.17 9.54 -19.51
CA TYR A 257 -19.96 8.42 -18.98
C TYR A 257 -21.25 8.82 -18.25
N LYS A 258 -21.58 10.11 -18.10
CA LYS A 258 -22.79 10.55 -17.36
C LYS A 258 -24.06 9.89 -17.85
N GLU A 259 -24.30 9.77 -19.15
CA GLU A 259 -25.53 9.18 -19.68
C GLU A 259 -25.65 7.70 -19.28
N LYS A 260 -24.53 6.99 -19.26
CA LYS A 260 -24.46 5.58 -18.85
C LYS A 260 -24.70 5.45 -17.35
N MET A 261 -24.07 6.30 -16.53
CA MET A 261 -24.23 6.31 -15.07
C MET A 261 -25.67 6.65 -14.67
N GLU A 262 -26.28 7.68 -15.28
CA GLU A 262 -27.67 8.08 -15.04
C GLU A 262 -28.65 6.98 -15.47
N ALA A 263 -28.46 6.37 -16.64
CA ALA A 263 -29.28 5.27 -17.11
C ALA A 263 -29.18 4.03 -16.20
N TRP A 264 -27.96 3.71 -15.74
CA TRP A 264 -27.75 2.66 -14.75
C TRP A 264 -28.52 2.94 -13.47
N ALA A 265 -28.34 4.11 -12.86
CA ALA A 265 -28.98 4.42 -11.60
C ALA A 265 -30.51 4.36 -11.70
N ALA A 266 -31.08 4.91 -12.77
CA ALA A 266 -32.52 4.82 -13.03
C ALA A 266 -33.00 3.37 -13.17
N SER A 267 -32.20 2.49 -13.77
CA SER A 267 -32.55 1.08 -13.98
C SER A 267 -32.50 0.22 -12.72
N VAL A 268 -31.86 0.70 -11.65
CA VAL A 268 -31.77 0.01 -10.34
C VAL A 268 -32.46 0.81 -9.23
N ASP A 269 -33.40 1.69 -9.60
CA ASP A 269 -34.21 2.52 -8.69
C ASP A 269 -33.38 3.43 -7.75
N LEU A 270 -32.26 3.96 -8.25
CA LEU A 270 -31.37 4.89 -7.54
C LEU A 270 -31.38 6.30 -8.16
N VAL A 271 -31.20 7.30 -7.31
CA VAL A 271 -30.87 8.67 -7.69
C VAL A 271 -29.37 8.91 -7.49
N LEU A 272 -28.67 9.36 -8.54
CA LEU A 272 -27.29 9.85 -8.43
C LEU A 272 -27.27 11.31 -7.98
N ASP A 273 -26.39 11.63 -7.03
CA ASP A 273 -26.06 12.99 -6.61
C ASP A 273 -24.55 13.22 -6.86
N PRO A 274 -24.18 13.67 -8.08
CA PRO A 274 -22.78 13.77 -8.48
C PRO A 274 -22.12 15.06 -7.97
N ILE A 275 -20.93 14.91 -7.42
CA ILE A 275 -19.94 15.96 -7.20
C ILE A 275 -18.90 15.83 -8.31
N ILE A 276 -18.80 16.82 -9.17
CA ILE A 276 -17.86 16.81 -10.30
C ILE A 276 -16.62 17.57 -9.86
N ALA A 277 -15.45 16.94 -9.97
CA ALA A 277 -14.19 17.52 -9.53
C ALA A 277 -13.05 17.24 -10.53
N PRO A 278 -12.05 18.12 -10.62
CA PRO A 278 -10.89 17.86 -11.46
C PRO A 278 -10.01 16.75 -10.86
N GLY A 279 -9.47 15.89 -11.73
CA GLY A 279 -8.64 14.74 -11.38
C GLY A 279 -7.22 14.75 -11.98
N ASN A 280 -6.66 15.91 -12.32
CA ASN A 280 -5.28 16.04 -12.82
C ASN A 280 -4.29 16.41 -11.71
N GLU A 281 -3.01 16.06 -11.88
CA GLU A 281 -1.96 16.24 -10.86
C GLU A 281 -1.73 17.72 -10.47
N ASP A 282 -1.91 18.67 -11.39
CA ASP A 282 -1.87 20.11 -11.13
C ASP A 282 -3.02 20.60 -10.24
N GLU A 283 -4.13 19.86 -10.21
CA GLU A 283 -5.32 20.10 -9.39
C GLU A 283 -5.34 19.22 -8.12
N LYS A 284 -4.29 18.43 -7.88
CA LYS A 284 -4.14 17.60 -6.66
C LYS A 284 -3.71 18.46 -5.47
N SER A 285 -4.55 19.39 -5.07
CA SER A 285 -4.20 20.48 -4.14
C SER A 285 -5.09 20.52 -2.89
N MET A 286 -4.68 21.33 -1.90
CA MET A 286 -5.51 21.62 -0.73
C MET A 286 -6.79 22.36 -1.13
N GLU A 287 -6.73 23.21 -2.16
CA GLU A 287 -7.86 23.96 -2.70
C GLU A 287 -8.93 23.04 -3.26
N ASN A 288 -8.55 22.05 -4.08
CA ASN A 288 -9.49 21.06 -4.62
C ASN A 288 -10.08 20.17 -3.52
N MET A 289 -9.27 19.79 -2.53
CA MET A 289 -9.77 19.06 -1.36
C MET A 289 -10.80 19.87 -0.56
N ILE A 290 -10.57 21.17 -0.34
CA ILE A 290 -11.54 22.06 0.33
C ILE A 290 -12.83 22.17 -0.50
N PHE A 291 -12.72 22.32 -1.82
CA PHE A 291 -13.88 22.29 -2.72
C PHE A 291 -14.69 21.00 -2.56
N MET A 292 -14.03 19.83 -2.54
CA MET A 292 -14.72 18.56 -2.31
C MET A 292 -15.40 18.51 -0.94
N LEU A 293 -14.80 19.08 0.12
CA LEU A 293 -15.44 19.17 1.44
C LEU A 293 -16.69 20.07 1.42
N ASP A 294 -16.65 21.21 0.72
CA ASP A 294 -17.80 22.10 0.56
C ASP A 294 -18.94 21.41 -0.20
N GLU A 295 -18.62 20.63 -1.24
CA GLU A 295 -19.61 19.87 -2.00
C GLU A 295 -20.17 18.68 -1.21
N ILE A 296 -19.35 17.98 -0.42
CA ILE A 296 -19.83 16.95 0.52
C ILE A 296 -20.79 17.59 1.55
N ALA A 297 -20.50 18.81 2.02
CA ALA A 297 -21.38 19.54 2.92
C ALA A 297 -22.71 19.92 2.25
N ARG A 298 -22.69 20.24 0.95
CA ARG A 298 -23.88 20.59 0.16
C ARG A 298 -24.82 19.40 -0.02
N VAL A 299 -24.29 18.23 -0.37
CA VAL A 299 -25.09 17.00 -0.59
C VAL A 299 -25.48 16.28 0.71
N ASP A 300 -24.73 16.57 1.78
CA ASP A 300 -24.88 16.09 3.17
C ASP A 300 -25.24 14.59 3.26
N PRO A 301 -24.30 13.67 2.97
CA PRO A 301 -24.58 12.25 2.96
C PRO A 301 -24.89 11.72 4.37
N LEU A 302 -25.82 10.77 4.45
CA LEU A 302 -26.09 10.05 5.67
C LEU A 302 -24.84 9.28 6.10
N ARG A 303 -24.39 9.55 7.33
CA ARG A 303 -23.09 9.15 7.88
C ARG A 303 -22.65 7.69 7.65
N ARG A 304 -23.58 6.75 7.50
CA ARG A 304 -23.28 5.32 7.34
C ARG A 304 -24.04 4.65 6.19
N ALA A 305 -25.26 5.11 5.90
CA ALA A 305 -26.14 4.48 4.93
C ALA A 305 -25.90 4.96 3.49
N GLU A 306 -25.11 6.01 3.30
CA GLU A 306 -24.79 6.57 1.98
C GLU A 306 -23.27 6.70 1.84
N PRO A 307 -22.57 5.60 1.49
CA PRO A 307 -21.16 5.68 1.17
C PRO A 307 -20.94 6.56 -0.07
N ILE A 308 -19.85 7.31 -0.08
CA ILE A 308 -19.45 8.09 -1.27
C ILE A 308 -18.67 7.16 -2.22
N LEU A 309 -19.05 7.13 -3.51
CA LEU A 309 -18.29 6.44 -4.54
C LEU A 309 -17.42 7.43 -5.33
N ALA A 310 -16.10 7.32 -5.22
CA ALA A 310 -15.14 8.09 -6.02
C ALA A 310 -14.86 7.39 -7.36
N VAL A 311 -15.10 8.04 -8.50
CA VAL A 311 -14.97 7.46 -9.85
C VAL A 311 -14.00 8.30 -10.68
N GLY A 312 -12.76 7.83 -10.85
CA GLY A 312 -11.73 8.54 -11.60
C GLY A 312 -10.34 7.90 -11.49
N GLY A 313 -9.30 8.61 -11.95
CA GLY A 313 -7.91 8.18 -11.80
C GLY A 313 -7.38 8.32 -10.37
N GLY A 314 -6.11 7.96 -10.17
CA GLY A 314 -5.45 7.96 -8.86
C GLY A 314 -5.50 9.31 -8.13
N VAL A 315 -5.36 10.42 -8.87
CA VAL A 315 -5.44 11.78 -8.32
C VAL A 315 -6.82 12.07 -7.71
N LEU A 316 -7.90 11.77 -8.45
CA LEU A 316 -9.26 11.98 -7.95
C LEU A 316 -9.51 11.09 -6.74
N THR A 317 -9.17 9.80 -6.82
CA THR A 317 -9.43 8.86 -5.72
C THR A 317 -8.63 9.20 -4.45
N ASP A 318 -7.41 9.70 -4.58
CA ASP A 318 -6.61 10.19 -3.45
C ASP A 318 -7.24 11.42 -2.81
N THR A 319 -7.62 12.41 -3.62
CA THR A 319 -8.19 13.67 -3.12
C THR A 319 -9.56 13.44 -2.49
N ALA A 320 -10.43 12.67 -3.15
CA ALA A 320 -11.75 12.30 -2.66
C ALA A 320 -11.67 11.42 -1.41
N GLY A 321 -10.77 10.44 -1.39
CA GLY A 321 -10.53 9.60 -0.22
C GLY A 321 -10.03 10.40 0.97
N PHE A 322 -9.16 11.39 0.75
CA PHE A 322 -8.70 12.29 1.79
C PHE A 322 -9.82 13.20 2.31
N ALA A 323 -10.65 13.75 1.42
CA ALA A 323 -11.84 14.50 1.83
C ALA A 323 -12.81 13.63 2.66
N CYS A 324 -13.02 12.37 2.28
CA CYS A 324 -13.84 11.41 3.04
C CYS A 324 -13.24 11.08 4.42
N ALA A 325 -11.91 11.02 4.54
CA ALA A 325 -11.21 10.80 5.81
C ALA A 325 -11.44 11.96 6.79
N LEU A 326 -11.48 13.19 6.27
CA LEU A 326 -11.66 14.40 7.08
C LEU A 326 -13.13 14.68 7.42
N TRP A 327 -14.05 14.46 6.47
CA TRP A 327 -15.46 14.79 6.66
C TRP A 327 -16.07 13.99 7.80
N ARG A 328 -16.58 14.70 8.83
CA ARG A 328 -17.12 14.11 10.06
C ARG A 328 -16.16 13.12 10.76
N ARG A 329 -14.84 13.28 10.53
CA ARG A 329 -13.74 12.39 10.99
C ARG A 329 -13.82 10.99 10.37
N GLY A 330 -14.31 10.89 9.15
CA GLY A 330 -14.46 9.64 8.41
C GLY A 330 -15.91 9.36 8.06
N VAL A 331 -16.17 9.27 6.76
CA VAL A 331 -17.39 8.67 6.20
C VAL A 331 -17.03 7.45 5.35
N PRO A 332 -17.88 6.42 5.30
CA PRO A 332 -17.67 5.28 4.40
C PRO A 332 -17.55 5.75 2.97
N TRP A 333 -16.60 5.17 2.24
CA TRP A 333 -16.38 5.48 0.85
C TRP A 333 -15.90 4.25 0.11
N ALA A 334 -16.12 4.25 -1.20
CA ALA A 334 -15.60 3.29 -2.13
C ALA A 334 -14.94 4.02 -3.30
N ARG A 335 -14.11 3.31 -4.06
CA ARG A 335 -13.44 3.88 -5.23
C ARG A 335 -13.58 2.97 -6.44
N MET A 336 -13.61 3.58 -7.61
CA MET A 336 -13.65 2.95 -8.91
C MET A 336 -12.58 3.61 -9.77
N PRO A 337 -11.35 3.06 -9.80
CA PRO A 337 -10.29 3.56 -10.66
C PRO A 337 -10.69 3.46 -12.15
N THR A 338 -10.52 4.55 -12.89
CA THR A 338 -10.83 4.59 -14.34
C THR A 338 -9.60 4.60 -15.25
N THR A 339 -8.40 4.59 -14.65
CA THR A 339 -7.11 4.57 -15.36
C THR A 339 -6.37 3.28 -15.06
N LEU A 340 -5.51 2.81 -15.97
CA LEU A 340 -4.70 1.61 -15.75
C LEU A 340 -3.85 1.73 -14.48
N LEU A 341 -3.16 2.86 -14.29
CA LEU A 341 -2.39 3.17 -13.08
C LEU A 341 -3.26 3.06 -11.82
N GLY A 342 -4.46 3.66 -11.87
CA GLY A 342 -5.42 3.57 -10.78
C GLY A 342 -5.76 2.12 -10.44
N MET A 343 -5.99 1.27 -11.44
CA MET A 343 -6.40 -0.12 -11.25
C MET A 343 -5.29 -0.99 -10.63
N VAL A 344 -4.03 -0.77 -11.02
CA VAL A 344 -2.91 -1.65 -10.63
C VAL A 344 -2.11 -1.18 -9.41
N ASP A 345 -2.23 0.10 -9.01
CA ASP A 345 -1.43 0.67 -7.92
C ASP A 345 -2.26 1.55 -6.97
N ALA A 346 -2.68 2.75 -7.41
CA ALA A 346 -3.28 3.76 -6.52
C ALA A 346 -4.58 3.29 -5.84
N SER A 347 -5.33 2.36 -6.46
CA SER A 347 -6.54 1.79 -5.89
C SER A 347 -6.33 0.50 -5.08
N VAL A 348 -5.09 0.04 -4.93
CA VAL A 348 -4.78 -1.17 -4.17
C VAL A 348 -4.45 -0.82 -2.72
N GLY A 349 -3.62 0.20 -2.48
CA GLY A 349 -3.24 0.64 -1.13
C GLY A 349 -4.25 1.57 -0.43
N ILE A 350 -4.05 1.87 0.84
CA ILE A 350 -4.97 2.70 1.65
C ILE A 350 -4.53 4.16 1.81
N LYS A 351 -3.46 4.57 1.12
CA LYS A 351 -2.93 5.94 1.18
C LYS A 351 -3.86 6.87 0.39
N VAL A 352 -4.18 8.01 0.96
CA VAL A 352 -4.92 9.10 0.32
C VAL A 352 -4.23 10.41 0.64
N ALA A 353 -4.06 11.31 -0.33
CA ALA A 353 -3.24 12.50 -0.13
C ALA A 353 -3.53 13.62 -1.14
N VAL A 354 -3.02 14.81 -0.84
CA VAL A 354 -2.89 15.92 -1.78
C VAL A 354 -1.47 16.47 -1.77
N ASN A 355 -1.10 17.18 -2.84
CA ASN A 355 0.16 17.89 -2.90
C ASN A 355 0.07 19.15 -2.03
N TYR A 356 1.05 19.32 -1.15
CA TYR A 356 1.19 20.54 -0.36
C TYR A 356 2.67 20.75 -0.05
N LYS A 357 3.28 21.74 -0.73
CA LYS A 357 4.72 22.03 -0.71
C LYS A 357 5.64 20.91 -1.23
N ARG A 358 5.12 19.70 -1.42
CA ARG A 358 5.75 18.50 -1.98
C ARG A 358 4.68 17.53 -2.46
N LYS A 359 5.06 16.57 -3.32
CA LYS A 359 4.18 15.46 -3.78
C LYS A 359 3.61 14.70 -2.59
N ASN A 360 2.28 14.51 -2.57
CA ASN A 360 1.54 13.79 -1.52
C ASN A 360 1.90 14.25 -0.09
N GLY A 361 2.24 15.54 0.10
CA GLY A 361 2.80 16.07 1.35
C GLY A 361 1.84 16.09 2.54
N VAL A 362 0.53 16.03 2.29
CA VAL A 362 -0.52 15.98 3.32
C VAL A 362 -1.51 14.88 2.95
N GLY A 363 -1.77 13.95 3.87
CA GLY A 363 -2.63 12.80 3.59
C GLY A 363 -3.02 12.01 4.83
N HIS A 364 -3.61 10.84 4.59
CA HIS A 364 -4.08 9.89 5.60
C HIS A 364 -3.98 8.44 5.09
N PHE A 365 -3.90 7.47 6.00
CA PHE A 365 -4.18 6.05 5.70
C PHE A 365 -5.67 5.79 5.92
N PHE A 366 -6.48 5.83 4.86
CA PHE A 366 -7.94 5.72 4.95
C PHE A 366 -8.49 4.72 3.94
N SER A 367 -8.68 3.48 4.42
CA SER A 367 -9.15 2.37 3.58
C SER A 367 -10.55 2.64 3.00
N PRO A 368 -10.79 2.40 1.70
CA PRO A 368 -12.15 2.28 1.19
C PRO A 368 -12.79 0.99 1.69
N SER A 369 -14.13 0.96 1.75
CA SER A 369 -14.86 -0.29 2.00
C SER A 369 -14.81 -1.22 0.78
N HIS A 370 -14.89 -0.64 -0.42
CA HIS A 370 -14.79 -1.36 -1.68
C HIS A 370 -13.93 -0.62 -2.71
N THR A 371 -13.20 -1.39 -3.50
CA THR A 371 -12.57 -0.94 -4.75
C THR A 371 -13.16 -1.74 -5.91
N PHE A 372 -13.62 -1.06 -6.95
CA PHE A 372 -14.20 -1.69 -8.14
C PHE A 372 -13.30 -1.47 -9.35
N VAL A 373 -12.58 -2.52 -9.76
CA VAL A 373 -11.74 -2.54 -10.96
C VAL A 373 -12.63 -2.94 -12.14
N ASP A 374 -13.00 -1.94 -12.95
CA ASP A 374 -13.81 -2.10 -14.15
C ASP A 374 -12.98 -1.72 -15.38
N THR A 375 -12.51 -2.72 -16.13
CA THR A 375 -11.68 -2.51 -17.32
C THR A 375 -12.44 -1.86 -18.48
N SER A 376 -13.76 -1.72 -18.40
CA SER A 376 -14.56 -1.05 -19.44
C SER A 376 -14.32 0.46 -19.56
N PHE A 377 -13.58 1.07 -18.61
CA PHE A 377 -13.10 2.46 -18.72
C PHE A 377 -11.85 2.62 -19.60
N LEU A 378 -11.03 1.57 -19.73
CA LEU A 378 -9.75 1.63 -20.44
C LEU A 378 -9.83 2.03 -21.93
N PRO A 379 -10.89 1.71 -22.71
CA PRO A 379 -10.98 2.15 -24.11
C PRO A 379 -10.83 3.67 -24.30
N THR A 380 -11.32 4.47 -23.34
CA THR A 380 -11.30 5.95 -23.43
C THR A 380 -10.06 6.58 -22.80
N VAL A 381 -9.20 5.81 -22.14
CA VAL A 381 -7.97 6.32 -21.52
C VAL A 381 -6.98 6.74 -22.61
N SER A 382 -6.27 7.84 -22.41
CA SER A 382 -5.27 8.32 -23.39
C SER A 382 -4.09 7.32 -23.48
N TYR A 383 -3.40 7.26 -24.63
CA TYR A 383 -2.21 6.43 -24.74
C TYR A 383 -1.13 6.79 -23.71
N PRO A 384 -0.80 8.08 -23.47
CA PRO A 384 0.14 8.45 -22.41
C PRO A 384 -0.26 7.95 -21.00
N ASP A 385 -1.56 7.93 -20.68
CA ASP A 385 -2.02 7.41 -19.39
C ASP A 385 -1.94 5.88 -19.29
N VAL A 386 -2.09 5.16 -20.41
CA VAL A 386 -1.81 3.71 -20.48
C VAL A 386 -0.32 3.45 -20.27
N ILE A 387 0.55 4.22 -20.93
CA ILE A 387 2.02 4.15 -20.73
C ILE A 387 2.36 4.43 -19.27
N SER A 388 1.77 5.47 -18.67
CA SER A 388 1.96 5.77 -17.26
C SER A 388 1.56 4.59 -16.37
N GLY A 389 0.43 3.93 -16.63
CA GLY A 389 0.07 2.71 -15.92
C GLY A 389 1.09 1.57 -16.06
N CYS A 390 1.72 1.44 -17.23
CA CYS A 390 2.78 0.45 -17.45
C CYS A 390 4.03 0.70 -16.61
N GLY A 391 4.33 1.95 -16.24
CA GLY A 391 5.44 2.26 -15.32
C GLY A 391 5.28 1.56 -13.96
N GLU A 392 4.07 1.56 -13.39
CA GLU A 392 3.78 0.85 -12.13
C GLU A 392 3.75 -0.67 -12.30
N ILE A 393 3.30 -1.17 -13.46
CA ILE A 393 3.36 -2.60 -13.78
C ILE A 393 4.84 -3.05 -13.82
N MET A 394 5.70 -2.27 -14.48
CA MET A 394 7.13 -2.58 -14.57
C MET A 394 7.83 -2.44 -13.21
N LYS A 395 7.44 -1.47 -12.37
CA LYS A 395 7.88 -1.40 -10.96
C LYS A 395 7.64 -2.72 -10.26
N ALA A 396 6.39 -3.20 -10.25
CA ALA A 396 6.01 -4.45 -9.60
C ALA A 396 6.75 -5.67 -10.18
N ALA A 397 6.86 -5.73 -11.51
CA ALA A 397 7.53 -6.81 -12.22
C ALA A 397 9.01 -6.93 -11.85
N LEU A 398 9.73 -5.81 -11.78
CA LEU A 398 11.18 -5.81 -11.59
C LEU A 398 11.62 -6.27 -10.20
N VAL A 399 10.84 -5.99 -9.15
CA VAL A 399 11.26 -6.28 -7.76
C VAL A 399 10.48 -7.39 -7.09
N HIS A 400 9.42 -7.93 -7.70
CA HIS A 400 8.59 -8.94 -7.02
C HIS A 400 7.92 -10.00 -7.91
N ASP A 401 7.68 -9.75 -9.21
CA ASP A 401 7.07 -10.76 -10.09
C ASP A 401 7.78 -10.87 -11.45
N GLY A 402 8.72 -11.81 -11.55
CA GLY A 402 9.42 -12.10 -12.81
C GLY A 402 8.51 -12.68 -13.90
N THR A 403 7.38 -13.33 -13.54
CA THR A 403 6.41 -13.77 -14.55
C THR A 403 5.64 -12.57 -15.12
N LEU A 404 5.32 -11.57 -14.30
CA LEU A 404 4.77 -10.31 -14.77
C LEU A 404 5.73 -9.61 -15.74
N PHE A 405 7.03 -9.65 -15.46
CA PHE A 405 8.06 -9.16 -16.40
C PHE A 405 8.01 -9.90 -17.73
N ASP A 406 8.05 -11.23 -17.71
CA ASP A 406 8.04 -12.06 -18.93
C ASP A 406 6.75 -11.85 -19.77
N LEU A 407 5.60 -11.64 -19.12
CA LEU A 407 4.35 -11.30 -19.80
C LEU A 407 4.43 -9.94 -20.50
N MET A 408 4.98 -8.93 -19.84
CA MET A 408 5.18 -7.61 -20.42
C MET A 408 6.22 -7.66 -21.55
N GLU A 409 7.27 -8.46 -21.41
CA GLU A 409 8.27 -8.69 -22.45
C GLU A 409 7.65 -9.33 -23.71
N ALA A 410 6.85 -10.37 -23.53
CA ALA A 410 6.24 -11.11 -24.64
C ALA A 410 5.05 -10.38 -25.30
N HIS A 411 4.30 -9.57 -24.53
CA HIS A 411 2.99 -9.09 -24.95
C HIS A 411 2.75 -7.60 -24.73
N GLY A 412 3.57 -6.90 -23.96
CA GLY A 412 3.29 -5.54 -23.48
C GLY A 412 3.01 -4.53 -24.59
N ALA A 413 3.80 -4.52 -25.67
CA ALA A 413 3.57 -3.61 -26.81
C ALA A 413 2.17 -3.80 -27.43
N ARG A 414 1.72 -5.04 -27.57
CA ARG A 414 0.39 -5.39 -28.07
C ARG A 414 -0.72 -5.03 -27.07
N LEU A 415 -0.46 -5.20 -25.78
CA LEU A 415 -1.41 -4.81 -24.72
C LEU A 415 -1.60 -3.29 -24.69
N ILE A 416 -0.52 -2.53 -24.81
CA ILE A 416 -0.54 -1.07 -24.89
C ILE A 416 -1.30 -0.59 -26.13
N ASP A 417 -1.02 -1.14 -27.31
CA ASP A 417 -1.70 -0.79 -28.57
C ASP A 417 -3.23 -0.96 -28.44
N LYS A 418 -3.65 -2.03 -27.78
CA LYS A 418 -5.06 -2.33 -27.45
C LYS A 418 -5.56 -1.68 -26.17
N LYS A 419 -4.78 -0.83 -25.49
CA LYS A 419 -5.14 -0.23 -24.19
C LYS A 419 -5.62 -1.23 -23.14
N PHE A 420 -5.07 -2.45 -23.14
CA PHE A 420 -5.43 -3.53 -22.20
C PHE A 420 -6.90 -3.97 -22.27
N VAL A 421 -7.57 -3.81 -23.42
CA VAL A 421 -8.96 -4.27 -23.62
C VAL A 421 -9.04 -5.54 -24.46
N ASP A 422 -10.08 -6.35 -24.20
CA ASP A 422 -10.42 -7.57 -24.94
C ASP A 422 -9.25 -8.56 -25.12
N ASP A 423 -8.42 -8.72 -24.08
CA ASP A 423 -7.25 -9.59 -24.11
C ASP A 423 -7.08 -10.37 -22.80
N PRO A 424 -7.16 -11.71 -22.81
CA PRO A 424 -6.98 -12.50 -21.59
C PRO A 424 -5.62 -12.29 -20.90
N VAL A 425 -4.59 -11.91 -21.67
CA VAL A 425 -3.27 -11.58 -21.12
C VAL A 425 -3.31 -10.24 -20.39
N ALA A 426 -4.12 -9.27 -20.85
CA ALA A 426 -4.31 -8.02 -20.11
C ALA A 426 -4.92 -8.28 -18.73
N ASP A 427 -5.92 -9.16 -18.66
CA ASP A 427 -6.54 -9.55 -17.39
C ASP A 427 -5.56 -10.22 -16.43
N ASP A 428 -4.65 -11.06 -16.94
CA ASP A 428 -3.61 -11.70 -16.12
C ASP A 428 -2.56 -10.70 -15.65
N VAL A 429 -2.12 -9.78 -16.52
CA VAL A 429 -1.18 -8.70 -16.16
C VAL A 429 -1.78 -7.80 -15.08
N ILE A 430 -3.02 -7.31 -15.26
CA ILE A 430 -3.71 -6.48 -14.24
C ILE A 430 -3.87 -7.26 -12.94
N LYS A 431 -4.28 -8.54 -13.02
CA LYS A 431 -4.44 -9.39 -11.83
C LYS A 431 -3.12 -9.51 -11.08
N ARG A 432 -2.03 -9.85 -11.77
CA ARG A 432 -0.70 -10.03 -11.18
C ARG A 432 -0.18 -8.75 -10.55
N SER A 433 -0.34 -7.61 -11.23
CA SER A 433 0.06 -6.33 -10.63
C SER A 433 -0.67 -6.05 -9.31
N VAL A 434 -1.98 -6.35 -9.24
CA VAL A 434 -2.74 -6.23 -7.99
C VAL A 434 -2.30 -7.27 -6.96
N ASP A 435 -2.09 -8.53 -7.35
CA ASP A 435 -1.58 -9.58 -6.45
C ASP A 435 -0.24 -9.16 -5.83
N THR A 436 0.74 -8.79 -6.66
CA THR A 436 2.07 -8.33 -6.25
C THR A 436 1.99 -7.14 -5.30
N MET A 437 1.16 -6.14 -5.62
CA MET A 437 0.99 -4.97 -4.78
C MET A 437 0.40 -5.35 -3.42
N LEU A 438 -0.61 -6.21 -3.39
CA LEU A 438 -1.22 -6.71 -2.15
C LEU A 438 -0.30 -7.59 -1.33
N GLU A 439 0.51 -8.43 -1.95
CA GLU A 439 1.54 -9.22 -1.27
C GLU A 439 2.53 -8.29 -0.59
N CYS A 440 2.95 -7.23 -1.26
CA CYS A 440 3.92 -6.29 -0.72
C CYS A 440 3.37 -5.37 0.37
N ILE A 441 2.14 -4.85 0.23
CA ILE A 441 1.59 -3.84 1.15
C ILE A 441 0.61 -4.42 2.18
N GLY A 442 -0.04 -5.54 1.86
CA GLY A 442 -1.05 -6.15 2.72
C GLY A 442 -0.53 -6.49 4.12
N PRO A 443 0.69 -7.03 4.26
CA PRO A 443 1.32 -7.25 5.55
C PRO A 443 1.57 -5.94 6.33
N ASP A 444 1.72 -4.79 5.66
CA ASP A 444 2.06 -3.50 6.28
C ASP A 444 1.34 -2.29 5.65
N LEU A 445 0.01 -2.25 5.84
CA LEU A 445 -0.83 -1.19 5.28
C LEU A 445 -0.54 0.21 5.82
N TRP A 446 0.11 0.31 6.97
CA TRP A 446 0.34 1.56 7.69
C TRP A 446 1.77 2.08 7.57
N GLU A 447 2.60 1.42 6.75
CA GLU A 447 4.03 1.74 6.60
C GLU A 447 4.74 1.74 7.94
N GLU A 448 4.39 0.77 8.77
CA GLU A 448 5.11 0.59 10.01
C GLU A 448 6.55 0.24 9.63
N SER A 449 6.80 -0.65 8.66
CA SER A 449 8.11 -0.90 8.05
C SER A 449 8.44 0.07 6.92
N LEU A 450 9.70 0.52 6.87
CA LEU A 450 10.21 1.35 5.78
C LEU A 450 11.04 0.55 4.74
N LEU A 451 11.24 -0.75 4.95
CA LEU A 451 11.73 -1.68 3.93
C LEU A 451 10.55 -2.16 3.08
N ARG A 452 10.34 -1.51 1.94
CA ARG A 452 9.14 -1.70 1.12
C ARG A 452 9.54 -1.96 -0.33
N PRO A 453 9.19 -3.10 -0.93
CA PRO A 453 9.53 -3.35 -2.34
C PRO A 453 8.85 -2.33 -3.26
N MET A 454 7.60 -1.97 -2.96
CA MET A 454 6.79 -1.03 -3.76
C MET A 454 7.24 0.43 -3.67
N ASP A 455 8.26 0.72 -2.86
CA ASP A 455 8.99 1.98 -2.84
C ASP A 455 10.05 2.05 -3.97
N PHE A 456 10.21 0.97 -4.75
CA PHE A 456 10.99 0.95 -5.98
C PHE A 456 10.37 1.89 -7.01
N GLY A 457 11.21 2.54 -7.80
CA GLY A 457 10.78 3.64 -8.67
C GLY A 457 10.28 4.89 -7.92
N HIS A 458 10.52 4.99 -6.60
CA HIS A 458 10.13 6.13 -5.76
C HIS A 458 11.27 6.74 -4.94
N SER A 459 12.52 6.44 -5.30
CA SER A 459 13.72 7.02 -4.68
C SER A 459 14.10 8.37 -5.31
N PHE A 460 13.78 8.56 -6.59
CA PHE A 460 14.09 9.72 -7.41
C PHE A 460 12.85 10.39 -8.02
N SER A 461 11.81 9.61 -8.36
CA SER A 461 10.65 10.05 -9.16
C SER A 461 9.93 11.25 -8.55
N ARG A 462 9.75 11.29 -7.23
CA ARG A 462 9.12 12.42 -6.52
C ARG A 462 9.81 13.76 -6.78
N THR A 463 11.14 13.75 -6.82
CA THR A 463 11.94 14.94 -7.11
C THR A 463 11.87 15.28 -8.60
N LEU A 464 11.81 14.27 -9.48
CA LEU A 464 11.63 14.47 -10.93
C LEU A 464 10.27 15.11 -11.24
N GLU A 465 9.18 14.55 -10.70
CA GLU A 465 7.82 15.11 -10.82
C GLU A 465 7.79 16.57 -10.37
N THR A 466 8.41 16.88 -9.23
CA THR A 466 8.45 18.25 -8.70
C THR A 466 9.31 19.17 -9.59
N THR A 467 10.42 18.68 -10.14
CA THR A 467 11.33 19.44 -11.02
C THR A 467 10.64 19.79 -12.33
N GLU A 468 9.86 18.87 -12.89
CA GLU A 468 9.07 19.08 -14.12
C GLU A 468 7.73 19.77 -13.87
N ALA A 469 7.54 20.38 -12.68
CA ALA A 469 6.32 21.06 -12.29
C ALA A 469 5.05 20.21 -12.50
N PHE A 470 5.16 18.91 -12.22
CA PHE A 470 4.10 17.90 -12.32
C PHE A 470 3.55 17.70 -13.75
N LYS A 471 4.30 18.09 -14.77
CA LYS A 471 3.96 17.81 -16.18
C LYS A 471 4.28 16.37 -16.60
N LEU A 472 5.32 15.79 -15.99
CA LEU A 472 5.68 14.39 -16.14
C LEU A 472 4.64 13.53 -15.42
N ARG A 473 4.05 12.53 -16.10
CA ARG A 473 3.06 11.66 -15.44
C ARG A 473 3.75 10.83 -14.37
N HIS A 474 3.00 10.47 -13.33
CA HIS A 474 3.53 9.71 -12.20
C HIS A 474 4.29 8.44 -12.65
N GLY A 475 3.61 7.55 -13.38
CA GLY A 475 4.24 6.32 -13.84
C GLY A 475 5.37 6.51 -14.86
N GLU A 476 5.41 7.65 -15.56
CA GLU A 476 6.57 8.00 -16.41
C GLU A 476 7.78 8.38 -15.55
N ALA A 477 7.57 9.15 -14.48
CA ALA A 477 8.62 9.47 -13.50
C ALA A 477 9.12 8.21 -12.78
N VAL A 478 8.21 7.30 -12.43
CA VAL A 478 8.52 5.99 -11.85
C VAL A 478 9.35 5.15 -12.81
N ALA A 479 9.02 5.13 -14.11
CA ALA A 479 9.82 4.43 -15.11
C ALA A 479 11.27 4.92 -15.19
N ILE A 480 11.48 6.25 -15.23
CA ILE A 480 12.82 6.86 -15.25
C ILE A 480 13.62 6.49 -13.98
N ASP A 481 12.95 6.47 -12.84
CA ASP A 481 13.52 6.08 -11.55
C ASP A 481 13.89 4.58 -11.53
N CYS A 482 13.00 3.71 -12.00
CA CYS A 482 13.24 2.27 -12.11
C CYS A 482 14.49 1.96 -12.96
N ILE A 483 14.66 2.63 -14.10
CA ILE A 483 15.85 2.43 -14.95
C ILE A 483 17.13 2.92 -14.28
N MET A 484 17.09 4.07 -13.60
CA MET A 484 18.25 4.52 -12.84
C MET A 484 18.63 3.53 -11.74
N ASN A 485 17.65 3.01 -10.99
CA ASN A 485 17.91 1.99 -9.97
C ASN A 485 18.35 0.64 -10.57
N THR A 486 17.90 0.30 -11.78
CA THR A 486 18.38 -0.87 -12.53
C THR A 486 19.89 -0.74 -12.83
N MET A 487 20.34 0.44 -13.27
CA MET A 487 21.76 0.70 -13.50
C MET A 487 22.60 0.67 -12.22
N ILE A 488 22.05 1.16 -11.10
CA ILE A 488 22.71 1.06 -9.79
C ILE A 488 22.80 -0.40 -9.33
N ALA A 489 21.74 -1.19 -9.52
CA ALA A 489 21.73 -2.61 -9.19
C ALA A 489 22.76 -3.39 -10.02
N ASN A 490 22.90 -3.08 -11.31
CA ASN A 490 23.97 -3.63 -12.16
C ASN A 490 25.36 -3.27 -11.65
N ASP A 491 25.63 -1.99 -11.32
CA ASP A 491 26.94 -1.57 -10.78
C ASP A 491 27.28 -2.29 -9.46
N LYS A 492 26.27 -2.58 -8.64
CA LYS A 492 26.40 -3.35 -7.39
C LYS A 492 26.47 -4.87 -7.58
N GLY A 493 26.34 -5.37 -8.81
CA GLY A 493 26.35 -6.82 -9.12
C GLY A 493 25.09 -7.57 -8.71
N LEU A 494 24.00 -6.85 -8.41
CA LEU A 494 22.69 -7.42 -8.07
C LEU A 494 21.91 -7.83 -9.33
N LEU A 495 22.24 -7.23 -10.48
CA LEU A 495 21.62 -7.53 -11.76
C LEU A 495 22.68 -7.81 -12.83
N SER A 496 22.50 -8.87 -13.61
CA SER A 496 23.43 -9.23 -14.68
C SER A 496 23.37 -8.22 -15.84
N ASP A 497 24.43 -8.13 -16.65
CA ASP A 497 24.42 -7.28 -17.85
C ASP A 497 23.29 -7.73 -18.82
N ALA A 498 23.08 -9.04 -18.96
CA ALA A 498 22.04 -9.60 -19.82
C ALA A 498 20.62 -9.23 -19.34
N ASP A 499 20.36 -9.28 -18.03
CA ASP A 499 19.07 -8.86 -17.49
C ASP A 499 18.91 -7.33 -17.58
N THR A 500 19.98 -6.57 -17.39
CA THR A 500 19.96 -5.12 -17.56
C THR A 500 19.57 -4.74 -18.99
N ASP A 501 20.16 -5.40 -19.99
CA ASP A 501 19.81 -5.20 -21.40
C ASP A 501 18.35 -5.56 -21.68
N ARG A 502 17.84 -6.67 -21.15
CA ARG A 502 16.40 -7.05 -21.27
C ARG A 502 15.48 -5.96 -20.72
N VAL A 503 15.81 -5.38 -19.57
CA VAL A 503 15.01 -4.31 -18.95
C VAL A 503 15.01 -3.06 -19.84
N LEU A 504 16.18 -2.65 -20.32
CA LEU A 504 16.32 -1.47 -21.18
C LEU A 504 15.58 -1.62 -22.52
N ASP A 505 15.77 -2.77 -23.18
CA ASP A 505 15.10 -3.11 -24.45
C ASP A 505 13.59 -3.13 -24.28
N LEU A 506 13.10 -3.68 -23.16
CA LEU A 506 11.68 -3.71 -22.87
C LEU A 506 11.12 -2.30 -22.64
N TYR A 507 11.79 -1.45 -21.87
CA TYR A 507 11.33 -0.08 -21.65
C TYR A 507 11.23 0.70 -22.97
N ALA A 508 12.21 0.54 -23.86
CA ALA A 508 12.16 1.12 -25.20
C ALA A 508 10.99 0.55 -26.03
N ALA A 509 10.78 -0.77 -26.00
CA ALA A 509 9.69 -1.43 -26.74
C ALA A 509 8.29 -1.06 -26.24
N LEU A 510 8.14 -0.78 -24.94
CA LEU A 510 6.88 -0.31 -24.36
C LEU A 510 6.67 1.19 -24.57
N GLY A 511 7.70 1.95 -24.98
CA GLY A 511 7.64 3.41 -25.09
C GLY A 511 7.63 4.10 -23.72
N LEU A 512 8.19 3.46 -22.69
CA LEU A 512 8.40 4.06 -21.38
C LEU A 512 9.59 5.03 -21.44
N PRO A 513 9.50 6.22 -20.83
CA PRO A 513 10.62 7.14 -20.82
C PRO A 513 11.71 6.65 -19.85
N CYS A 514 12.96 6.77 -20.27
CA CYS A 514 14.15 6.47 -19.47
C CYS A 514 14.86 7.75 -19.00
N SER A 515 14.47 8.92 -19.49
CA SER A 515 15.10 10.21 -19.17
C SER A 515 14.21 11.41 -19.49
N ILE A 516 14.56 12.58 -18.96
CA ILE A 516 14.01 13.90 -19.33
C ILE A 516 15.13 14.82 -19.82
N GLU A 517 14.77 15.85 -20.58
CA GLU A 517 15.75 16.83 -21.06
C GLU A 517 16.43 17.56 -19.88
N GLY A 518 17.76 17.64 -19.92
CA GLY A 518 18.54 18.34 -18.89
C GLY A 518 18.70 17.60 -17.56
N ILE A 519 18.28 16.33 -17.45
CA ILE A 519 18.60 15.51 -16.27
C ILE A 519 20.11 15.31 -16.13
N THR A 520 20.60 15.30 -14.89
CA THR A 520 22.02 15.13 -14.59
C THR A 520 22.19 14.19 -13.39
N ALA A 521 23.40 13.66 -13.18
CA ALA A 521 23.74 12.92 -11.97
C ALA A 521 23.42 13.71 -10.69
N GLU A 522 23.56 15.03 -10.69
CA GLU A 522 23.26 15.87 -9.52
C GLU A 522 21.76 15.91 -9.20
N THR A 523 20.89 15.75 -10.21
CA THR A 523 19.45 15.58 -9.99
C THR A 523 19.17 14.34 -9.15
N TYR A 524 19.79 13.21 -9.47
CA TYR A 524 19.65 11.95 -8.73
C TYR A 524 20.28 12.01 -7.34
N LYS A 525 21.47 12.61 -7.19
CA LYS A 525 22.10 12.81 -5.88
C LYS A 525 21.24 13.67 -4.95
N ARG A 526 20.65 14.75 -5.47
CA ARG A 526 19.69 15.57 -4.70
C ARG A 526 18.50 14.74 -4.26
N ALA A 527 17.92 13.98 -5.17
CA ALA A 527 16.75 13.16 -4.89
C ALA A 527 17.04 12.05 -3.85
N ALA A 528 18.22 11.40 -3.94
CA ALA A 528 18.71 10.45 -2.93
C ALA A 528 18.75 11.07 -1.52
N ARG A 529 19.27 12.29 -1.38
CA ARG A 529 19.30 13.01 -0.09
C ARG A 529 17.90 13.34 0.43
N GLU A 530 16.99 13.76 -0.45
CA GLU A 530 15.60 14.09 -0.08
C GLU A 530 14.84 12.84 0.39
N ILE A 531 15.00 11.71 -0.30
CA ILE A 531 14.31 10.47 0.06
C ILE A 531 14.83 9.86 1.37
N THR A 532 16.13 9.97 1.66
CA THR A 532 16.70 9.53 2.94
C THR A 532 16.02 10.25 4.11
N VAL A 533 15.72 11.55 4.00
CA VAL A 533 14.98 12.28 5.04
C VAL A 533 13.54 11.76 5.19
N HIS A 534 12.88 11.45 4.07
CA HIS A 534 11.54 10.88 4.09
C HIS A 534 11.49 9.49 4.74
N ARG A 535 12.56 8.69 4.59
CA ARG A 535 12.73 7.35 5.15
C ARG A 535 13.48 7.34 6.50
N ASP A 536 13.23 8.37 7.32
CA ASP A 536 13.75 8.50 8.70
C ASP A 536 15.29 8.50 8.83
N GLY A 537 15.97 9.10 7.85
CA GLY A 537 17.42 9.29 7.85
C GLY A 537 18.23 8.11 7.32
N ILE A 538 17.58 7.05 6.82
CA ILE A 538 18.23 5.88 6.22
C ILE A 538 17.65 5.68 4.81
N LEU A 539 18.48 5.40 3.80
CA LEU A 539 18.01 5.38 2.41
C LEU A 539 17.02 4.24 2.12
N ARG A 540 17.24 3.03 2.66
CA ARG A 540 16.36 1.86 2.51
C ARG A 540 15.87 1.65 1.07
N ALA A 541 16.70 1.93 0.07
CA ALA A 541 16.27 1.94 -1.31
C ALA A 541 16.13 0.50 -1.82
N PRO A 542 14.93 0.09 -2.28
CA PRO A 542 14.76 -1.19 -2.94
C PRO A 542 15.45 -1.17 -4.31
N LEU A 543 16.12 -2.27 -4.65
CA LEU A 543 16.82 -2.51 -5.90
C LEU A 543 16.45 -3.89 -6.44
N PRO A 544 16.39 -4.09 -7.77
CA PRO A 544 16.25 -5.42 -8.35
C PRO A 544 17.47 -6.28 -8.01
N ASN A 545 17.25 -7.52 -7.59
CA ASN A 545 18.26 -8.53 -7.28
C ASN A 545 18.08 -9.75 -8.18
N GLY A 546 18.30 -9.56 -9.48
CA GLY A 546 17.60 -10.33 -10.50
C GLY A 546 16.23 -9.73 -10.82
N ILE A 547 15.64 -10.16 -11.92
CA ILE A 547 14.29 -9.73 -12.33
C ILE A 547 13.25 -10.45 -11.46
N GLY A 548 12.40 -9.70 -10.78
CA GLY A 548 11.33 -10.24 -9.93
C GLY A 548 11.73 -10.44 -8.48
N GLU A 549 12.92 -9.99 -8.08
CA GLU A 549 13.40 -10.09 -6.70
C GLU A 549 13.91 -8.73 -6.20
N CYS A 550 13.79 -8.48 -4.90
CA CYS A 550 14.16 -7.22 -4.28
C CYS A 550 15.30 -7.39 -3.27
N ALA A 551 16.33 -6.57 -3.39
CA ALA A 551 17.27 -6.28 -2.31
C ALA A 551 17.09 -4.83 -1.82
N TYR A 552 17.74 -4.46 -0.72
CA TYR A 552 17.73 -3.10 -0.20
C TYR A 552 19.15 -2.57 -0.02
N THR A 553 19.34 -1.27 -0.22
CA THR A 553 20.58 -0.57 0.11
C THR A 553 20.31 0.66 0.97
N ASP A 554 21.11 0.82 2.01
CA ASP A 554 21.07 2.01 2.88
C ASP A 554 21.99 3.14 2.41
N GLU A 555 22.80 2.87 1.38
CA GLU A 555 23.71 3.84 0.79
C GLU A 555 23.71 3.78 -0.75
N MET A 556 23.71 4.97 -1.35
CA MET A 556 24.03 5.21 -2.75
C MET A 556 25.04 6.35 -2.77
N THR A 557 26.31 6.03 -2.95
CA THR A 557 27.37 7.04 -2.98
C THR A 557 27.25 7.91 -4.24
N ASP A 558 27.74 9.15 -4.15
CA ASP A 558 27.78 10.05 -5.29
C ASP A 558 28.50 9.42 -6.50
N ASP A 559 29.58 8.66 -6.26
CA ASP A 559 30.34 7.97 -7.31
C ASP A 559 29.55 6.81 -7.95
N GLU A 560 28.76 6.07 -7.17
CA GLU A 560 27.86 5.02 -7.70
C GLU A 560 26.78 5.64 -8.61
N ILE A 561 26.18 6.75 -8.16
CA ILE A 561 25.18 7.48 -8.96
C ILE A 561 25.81 8.01 -10.26
N GLU A 562 27.03 8.55 -10.20
CA GLU A 562 27.73 9.04 -11.40
C GLU A 562 28.04 7.92 -12.40
N ARG A 563 28.55 6.77 -11.94
CA ARG A 563 28.84 5.62 -12.81
C ARG A 563 27.56 5.07 -13.46
N ALA A 564 26.51 4.87 -12.68
CA ALA A 564 25.22 4.40 -13.18
C ALA A 564 24.62 5.39 -14.19
N PHE A 565 24.70 6.70 -13.91
CA PHE A 565 24.21 7.73 -14.82
C PHE A 565 25.01 7.80 -16.12
N ALA A 566 26.33 7.60 -16.07
CA ALA A 566 27.18 7.55 -17.27
C ALA A 566 26.77 6.40 -18.21
N LYS A 567 26.60 5.18 -17.66
CA LYS A 567 26.09 4.02 -18.42
C LYS A 567 24.69 4.30 -19.00
N LEU A 568 23.80 4.89 -18.21
CA LEU A 568 22.45 5.23 -18.67
C LEU A 568 22.47 6.25 -19.81
N SER A 569 23.37 7.24 -19.73
CA SER A 569 23.51 8.26 -20.77
C SER A 569 23.95 7.66 -22.10
N GLU A 570 24.84 6.66 -22.10
CA GLU A 570 25.23 5.94 -23.32
C GLU A 570 24.04 5.23 -23.97
N PHE A 571 23.18 4.58 -23.18
CA PHE A 571 21.95 3.96 -23.67
C PHE A 571 20.98 4.99 -24.26
N ILE A 572 20.75 6.11 -23.56
CA ILE A 572 19.85 7.17 -23.99
C ILE A 572 20.33 7.82 -25.30
N ASP A 573 21.64 8.01 -25.46
CA ASP A 573 22.21 8.57 -26.69
C ASP A 573 22.05 7.62 -27.89
N ALA A 574 22.06 6.31 -27.64
CA ALA A 574 21.77 5.29 -28.65
C ALA A 574 20.26 5.16 -28.96
N HIS A 575 19.39 5.46 -28.00
CA HIS A 575 17.92 5.32 -28.07
C HIS A 575 17.21 6.64 -27.73
N PRO A 576 17.38 7.70 -28.54
CA PRO A 576 16.82 9.02 -28.25
C PRO A 576 15.29 9.04 -28.15
N GLU A 577 14.59 8.05 -28.71
CA GLU A 577 13.15 7.85 -28.58
C GLU A 577 12.69 7.52 -27.15
N THR A 578 13.61 7.10 -26.27
CA THR A 578 13.33 6.85 -24.84
C THR A 578 13.40 8.11 -23.98
N LYS A 579 13.76 9.27 -24.56
CA LYS A 579 13.63 10.55 -23.87
C LYS A 579 12.15 10.94 -23.80
N TRP A 580 11.72 11.40 -22.63
CA TRP A 580 10.37 11.89 -22.43
C TRP A 580 10.06 13.06 -23.36
N ASP A 581 8.87 13.04 -23.94
CA ASP A 581 8.37 14.05 -24.88
C ASP A 581 7.39 14.97 -24.15
N PRO A 582 7.76 16.24 -23.85
CA PRO A 582 6.90 17.16 -23.13
C PRO A 582 5.58 17.49 -23.84
N SER A 583 5.50 17.27 -25.17
CA SER A 583 4.26 17.44 -25.94
C SER A 583 3.20 16.40 -25.57
N LYS A 584 3.60 15.32 -24.91
CA LYS A 584 2.67 14.31 -24.39
C LYS A 584 2.15 14.65 -23.01
N SER A 585 2.64 15.70 -22.33
CA SER A 585 2.21 16.05 -20.96
C SER A 585 0.72 16.39 -20.84
N PHE A 586 0.13 16.23 -19.66
CA PHE A 586 -1.26 16.62 -19.39
C PHE A 586 -1.56 18.10 -19.69
N ALA A 587 -0.55 18.96 -19.61
CA ALA A 587 -0.68 20.39 -19.91
C ALA A 587 -0.87 20.63 -21.42
N ALA A 588 -0.27 19.79 -22.27
CA ALA A 588 -0.46 19.86 -23.71
C ALA A 588 -1.88 19.45 -24.13
N ASP A 589 -2.49 18.50 -23.41
CA ASP A 589 -3.87 18.06 -23.65
C ASP A 589 -4.92 19.17 -23.43
N ARG A 590 -4.60 20.23 -22.65
CA ARG A 590 -5.47 21.40 -22.45
C ARG A 590 -5.32 22.49 -23.51
N GLU A 591 -4.20 22.52 -24.24
CA GLU A 591 -3.93 23.53 -25.29
C GLU A 591 -4.38 23.08 -26.68
N SER A 592 -4.66 21.78 -26.87
CA SER A 592 -5.24 21.18 -28.08
C SER A 592 -6.76 21.11 -28.02
#